data_AF-A0A315ZB23-F1
#
_entry.id   AF-A0A315ZB23-F1
#
_cell.length_a   1.000
_cell.length_b   1.000
_cell.length_c   1.000
_cell.angle_alpha   90.00
_cell.angle_beta   90.00
_cell.angle_gamma   90.00
#
_symmetry.space_group_name_H-M   'P 1'
#
loop_
_entity.id
_entity.type
_entity.pdbx_description
1 polymer ?
#
loop_
_entity_poly.entity_id
_entity_poly.type
_entity_poly.pdbx_seq_one_letter_code
_entity_poly.pdbx_strand_id
1 'polypeptide(L)'
;MALLSAIHALIMIGGLIFYFSLPYSMADEITLVEITSAIKHALFGIEEKPPRDRYAFVNVSWEKELIDKLDSNDFKIGQMDITNRKSLGKLVKAVNDNPGHEYMLIDVRFYDPAPTDSLLSAELKKAEKLVVSYHKGADDKPHYPIFECNVGLSDMESQVRSNIDDIILKYNIIQNDSLKTTPLVIYEGIHKKGYQSGLVFGNLDGNMVLNTFVMDYLIWDYDLFQAKAYNYYQLGELLMLEEFSPGTIAEYFEDRIVIVGDFEDTDMHKTSKGEMHGPLILLNAFLALERGYNVISWGFLIFLFASFFIISYKALTIKDPVTNYLRRKLPSDHFMIEMASDALFYLAYFAIVSIISYMLFNIQLTILILATYVWAIEKAVISIDELLEEKQKAKEKKLEESIETE
;
A
#
# COMPACT_ATOMS: atom_id res chain seq x y z
N MET A 1 33.67 12.32 13.58
CA MET A 1 32.65 11.27 13.75
C MET A 1 31.24 11.81 13.67
N ALA A 2 30.77 12.65 14.60
CA ALA A 2 29.40 13.16 14.59
C ALA A 2 28.93 13.75 13.25
N LEU A 3 29.72 14.62 12.61
CA LEU A 3 29.37 15.18 11.29
C LEU A 3 29.22 14.10 10.21
N LEU A 4 30.14 13.12 10.18
CA LEU A 4 30.09 12.02 9.23
C LEU A 4 28.86 11.14 9.48
N SER A 5 28.52 10.87 10.73
CA SER A 5 27.31 10.14 11.14
C SER A 5 26.04 10.88 10.76
N ALA A 6 26.00 12.21 10.85
CA ALA A 6 24.87 13.02 10.39
C ALA A 6 24.70 12.98 8.86
N ILE A 7 25.80 13.08 8.11
CA ILE A 7 25.76 12.95 6.65
C ILE A 7 25.29 11.54 6.25
N HIS A 8 25.83 10.50 6.88
CA HIS A 8 25.43 9.12 6.64
C HIS A 8 23.95 8.88 6.98
N ALA A 9 23.45 9.46 8.09
CA ALA A 9 22.04 9.40 8.44
C ALA A 9 21.14 10.03 7.35
N LEU A 10 21.52 11.17 6.79
CA LEU A 10 20.79 11.79 5.67
C LEU A 10 20.80 10.92 4.41
N ILE A 11 21.92 10.27 4.11
CA ILE A 11 22.03 9.30 3.00
C ILE A 11 21.08 8.12 3.23
N MET A 12 21.05 7.57 4.45
CA MET A 12 20.13 6.49 4.80
C MET A 12 18.66 6.91 4.70
N ILE A 13 18.31 8.13 5.10
CA ILE A 13 16.96 8.68 4.90
C ILE A 13 16.62 8.74 3.41
N GLY A 14 17.51 9.32 2.59
CA GLY A 14 17.31 9.39 1.14
C GLY A 14 17.15 8.01 0.50
N GLY A 15 17.98 7.04 0.90
CA GLY A 15 17.89 5.65 0.43
C GLY A 15 16.60 4.94 0.86
N LEU A 16 16.14 5.16 2.09
CA LEU A 16 14.88 4.62 2.59
C LEU A 16 13.68 5.23 1.85
N ILE A 17 13.67 6.54 1.63
CA ILE A 17 12.59 7.20 0.89
C ILE A 17 12.55 6.69 -0.55
N PHE A 18 13.72 6.55 -1.20
CA PHE A 18 13.79 5.94 -2.52
C PHE A 18 13.24 4.51 -2.49
N TYR A 19 13.59 3.72 -1.47
CA TYR A 19 13.03 2.37 -1.30
C TYR A 19 11.50 2.38 -1.16
N PHE A 20 10.93 3.30 -0.38
CA PHE A 20 9.47 3.45 -0.25
C PHE A 20 8.76 3.87 -1.54
N SER A 21 9.48 4.47 -2.49
CA SER A 21 8.93 4.77 -3.82
C SER A 21 8.83 3.53 -4.72
N LEU A 22 9.47 2.41 -4.32
CA LEU A 22 9.42 1.17 -5.08
C LEU A 22 8.16 0.36 -4.72
N PRO A 23 7.54 -0.31 -5.70
CA PRO A 23 6.32 -1.10 -5.48
C PRO A 23 6.55 -2.39 -4.68
N TYR A 24 7.81 -2.78 -4.49
CA TYR A 24 8.18 -4.05 -3.89
C TYR A 24 8.22 -3.98 -2.35
N SER A 25 7.75 -5.03 -1.69
CA SER A 25 8.04 -5.29 -0.27
C SER A 25 8.87 -6.55 -0.14
N MET A 26 9.75 -6.56 0.85
CA MET A 26 10.50 -7.77 1.20
C MET A 26 9.65 -8.69 2.09
N ALA A 27 9.95 -9.99 2.09
CA ALA A 27 9.19 -10.98 2.87
C ALA A 27 9.22 -10.72 4.39
N ASP A 28 10.28 -10.10 4.90
CA ASP A 28 10.39 -9.67 6.30
C ASP A 28 9.46 -8.49 6.60
N GLU A 29 9.28 -7.57 5.66
CA GLU A 29 8.33 -6.46 5.78
C GLU A 29 6.90 -6.99 5.90
N ILE A 30 6.49 -7.93 5.03
CA ILE A 30 5.16 -8.57 5.07
C ILE A 30 4.93 -9.21 6.45
N THR A 31 5.88 -10.04 6.90
CA THR A 31 5.79 -10.73 8.19
C THR A 31 5.70 -9.75 9.36
N LEU A 32 6.48 -8.66 9.30
CA LEU A 32 6.46 -7.64 10.33
C LEU A 32 5.13 -6.89 10.36
N VAL A 33 4.55 -6.55 9.21
CA VAL A 33 3.23 -5.90 9.12
C VAL A 33 2.17 -6.80 9.75
N GLU A 34 2.13 -8.08 9.40
CA GLU A 34 1.19 -9.06 9.96
C GLU A 34 1.29 -9.12 11.49
N ILE A 35 2.52 -9.28 12.02
CA ILE A 35 2.77 -9.37 13.47
C ILE A 35 2.42 -8.07 14.17
N THR A 36 2.86 -6.93 13.65
CA THR A 36 2.64 -5.62 14.28
C THR A 36 1.17 -5.19 14.23
N SER A 37 0.45 -5.50 13.15
CA SER A 37 -1.01 -5.31 13.07
C SER A 37 -1.72 -6.19 14.11
N ALA A 38 -1.35 -7.47 14.23
CA ALA A 38 -1.92 -8.36 15.23
C ALA A 38 -1.64 -7.89 16.68
N ILE A 39 -0.41 -7.42 16.96
CA ILE A 39 -0.03 -6.88 18.27
C ILE A 39 -0.81 -5.59 18.57
N LYS A 40 -0.89 -4.66 17.60
CA LYS A 40 -1.64 -3.41 17.75
C LYS A 40 -3.10 -3.69 18.09
N HIS A 41 -3.71 -4.64 17.38
CA HIS A 41 -5.07 -5.11 17.65
C HIS A 41 -5.18 -5.74 19.06
N ALA A 42 -4.29 -6.66 19.42
CA ALA A 42 -4.36 -7.39 20.69
C ALA A 42 -4.08 -6.51 21.92
N LEU A 43 -3.12 -5.59 21.84
CA LEU A 43 -2.70 -4.77 22.98
C LEU A 43 -3.61 -3.56 23.20
N PHE A 44 -4.07 -2.93 22.13
CA PHE A 44 -4.80 -1.67 22.24
C PHE A 44 -6.31 -1.86 22.02
N GLY A 45 -6.75 -2.87 21.27
CA GLY A 45 -8.16 -3.03 20.90
C GLY A 45 -8.71 -1.86 20.09
N ILE A 46 -7.84 -0.98 19.58
CA ILE A 46 -8.18 0.21 18.80
C ILE A 46 -8.01 -0.14 17.32
N GLU A 47 -8.87 -1.00 16.78
CA GLU A 47 -9.26 -0.83 15.37
C GLU A 47 -10.47 0.11 15.40
N GLU A 48 -10.22 1.40 15.29
CA GLU A 48 -11.32 2.35 15.11
C GLU A 48 -11.96 2.03 13.75
N LYS A 49 -13.08 1.31 13.77
CA LYS A 49 -13.80 0.93 12.55
C LYS A 49 -14.46 2.18 11.96
N PRO A 50 -14.50 2.33 10.62
CA PRO A 50 -15.24 3.41 10.00
C PRO A 50 -16.72 3.42 10.44
N PRO A 51 -17.39 4.60 10.44
CA PRO A 51 -18.81 4.69 10.76
C PRO A 51 -19.65 3.79 9.85
N ARG A 52 -20.46 2.92 10.44
CA ARG A 52 -21.24 1.90 9.72
C ARG A 52 -22.28 2.49 8.78
N ASP A 53 -22.83 3.63 9.18
CA ASP A 53 -23.87 4.39 8.49
C ASP A 53 -23.37 5.19 7.29
N ARG A 54 -22.04 5.36 7.13
CA ARG A 54 -21.42 6.04 5.98
C ARG A 54 -21.24 5.13 4.76
N TYR A 55 -21.39 3.81 4.89
CA TYR A 55 -21.12 2.89 3.78
C TYR A 55 -22.34 2.04 3.42
N ALA A 56 -22.54 1.83 2.13
CA ALA A 56 -23.49 0.88 1.57
C ALA A 56 -22.80 0.01 0.52
N PHE A 57 -23.03 -1.30 0.60
CA PHE A 57 -22.43 -2.29 -0.29
C PHE A 57 -23.54 -2.91 -1.16
N VAL A 58 -23.31 -2.93 -2.46
CA VAL A 58 -24.26 -3.43 -3.46
C VAL A 58 -23.60 -4.54 -4.26
N ASN A 59 -24.08 -5.75 -4.07
CA ASN A 59 -23.57 -6.91 -4.76
C ASN A 59 -24.20 -7.09 -6.15
N VAL A 60 -23.35 -7.35 -7.14
CA VAL A 60 -23.76 -7.60 -8.52
C VAL A 60 -23.39 -9.00 -9.03
N SER A 61 -22.86 -9.88 -8.18
CA SER A 61 -22.43 -11.23 -8.57
C SER A 61 -23.52 -12.07 -9.21
N TRP A 62 -24.79 -11.83 -8.87
CA TRP A 62 -25.94 -12.57 -9.42
C TRP A 62 -26.70 -11.82 -10.52
N GLU A 63 -26.37 -10.54 -10.75
CA GLU A 63 -26.98 -9.72 -11.79
C GLU A 63 -26.20 -9.89 -13.10
N LYS A 64 -26.42 -11.01 -13.79
CA LYS A 64 -25.73 -11.35 -15.04
C LYS A 64 -26.66 -11.31 -16.24
N GLU A 65 -26.12 -10.99 -17.41
CA GLU A 65 -26.77 -11.20 -18.71
C GLU A 65 -25.77 -11.84 -19.67
N LEU A 66 -26.28 -12.58 -20.66
CA LEU A 66 -25.46 -13.24 -21.67
C LEU A 66 -25.35 -12.36 -22.91
N ILE A 67 -24.12 -12.12 -23.35
CA ILE A 67 -23.83 -11.50 -24.64
C ILE A 67 -23.09 -12.49 -25.55
N ASP A 68 -23.05 -12.18 -26.83
CA ASP A 68 -22.33 -12.98 -27.81
C ASP A 68 -20.82 -12.77 -27.65
N LYS A 69 -20.07 -13.87 -27.57
CA LYS A 69 -18.60 -13.83 -27.60
C LYS A 69 -18.13 -13.91 -29.04
N LEU A 70 -17.42 -12.88 -29.47
CA LEU A 70 -16.89 -12.77 -30.83
C LEU A 70 -15.39 -13.13 -30.86
N ASP A 71 -14.92 -13.64 -31.99
CA ASP A 71 -13.49 -13.80 -32.26
C ASP A 71 -12.86 -12.52 -32.82
N SER A 72 -11.58 -12.59 -33.19
CA SER A 72 -10.84 -11.46 -33.78
C SER A 72 -11.36 -10.98 -35.15
N ASN A 73 -12.28 -11.71 -35.78
CA ASN A 73 -12.91 -11.35 -37.05
C ASN A 73 -14.43 -11.06 -36.89
N ASP A 74 -14.88 -10.77 -35.66
CA ASP A 74 -16.27 -10.50 -35.29
C ASP A 74 -17.25 -11.67 -35.53
N PHE A 75 -16.75 -12.92 -35.65
CA PHE A 75 -17.62 -14.09 -35.72
C PHE A 75 -18.01 -14.57 -34.33
N LYS A 76 -19.31 -14.87 -34.14
CA LYS A 76 -19.81 -15.47 -32.91
C LYS A 76 -19.23 -16.86 -32.69
N ILE A 77 -18.45 -17.01 -31.62
CA ILE A 77 -17.86 -18.28 -31.18
C ILE A 77 -18.52 -18.85 -29.93
N GLY A 78 -19.41 -18.10 -29.28
CA GLY A 78 -20.15 -18.58 -28.11
C GLY A 78 -20.94 -17.47 -27.42
N GLN A 79 -21.18 -17.66 -26.12
CA GLN A 79 -21.73 -16.66 -25.24
C GLN A 79 -20.77 -16.43 -24.07
N MET A 80 -20.81 -15.24 -23.50
CA MET A 80 -20.18 -14.93 -22.21
C MET A 80 -21.17 -14.19 -21.33
N ASP A 81 -21.07 -14.39 -20.03
CA ASP A 81 -21.80 -13.61 -19.05
C ASP A 81 -21.07 -12.31 -18.73
N ILE A 82 -21.86 -11.25 -18.61
CA ILE A 82 -21.42 -9.93 -18.14
C ILE A 82 -22.40 -9.46 -17.08
N THR A 83 -22.02 -8.46 -16.27
CA THR A 83 -22.96 -7.83 -15.35
C THR A 83 -24.09 -7.13 -16.12
N ASN A 84 -25.32 -7.38 -15.72
CA ASN A 84 -26.54 -6.91 -16.37
C ASN A 84 -26.58 -5.37 -16.46
N ARG A 85 -26.41 -4.86 -17.68
CA ARG A 85 -26.30 -3.43 -18.00
C ARG A 85 -27.61 -2.70 -17.78
N LYS A 86 -28.76 -3.39 -17.96
CA LYS A 86 -30.08 -2.83 -17.67
C LYS A 86 -30.29 -2.64 -16.16
N SER A 87 -29.92 -3.61 -15.33
CA SER A 87 -30.01 -3.52 -13.87
C SER A 87 -29.11 -2.40 -13.34
N LEU A 88 -27.84 -2.35 -13.77
CA LEU A 88 -26.94 -1.25 -13.43
C LEU A 88 -27.45 0.11 -13.93
N GLY A 89 -27.98 0.18 -15.15
CA GLY A 89 -28.56 1.40 -15.69
C GLY A 89 -29.73 1.92 -14.85
N LYS A 90 -30.59 1.04 -14.33
CA LYS A 90 -31.67 1.41 -13.39
C LYS A 90 -31.12 1.92 -12.06
N LEU A 91 -30.08 1.29 -11.51
CA LEU A 91 -29.43 1.74 -10.27
C LEU A 91 -28.88 3.16 -10.42
N VAL A 92 -28.06 3.37 -11.46
CA VAL A 92 -27.44 4.68 -11.71
C VAL A 92 -28.51 5.73 -12.00
N LYS A 93 -29.58 5.37 -12.72
CA LYS A 93 -30.72 6.26 -12.93
C LYS A 93 -31.37 6.68 -11.60
N ALA A 94 -31.70 5.74 -10.73
CA ALA A 94 -32.34 6.03 -9.45
C ALA A 94 -31.49 6.98 -8.58
N VAL A 95 -30.17 6.80 -8.63
CA VAL A 95 -29.20 7.67 -7.94
C VAL A 95 -29.09 9.04 -8.59
N ASN A 96 -29.05 9.12 -9.92
CA ASN A 96 -29.03 10.40 -10.62
C ASN A 96 -30.31 11.21 -10.43
N ASP A 97 -31.47 10.53 -10.34
CA ASP A 97 -32.75 11.16 -10.07
C ASP A 97 -32.78 11.79 -8.66
N ASN A 98 -32.02 11.23 -7.71
CA ASN A 98 -31.93 11.69 -6.32
C ASN A 98 -30.48 11.65 -5.80
N PRO A 99 -29.64 12.65 -6.11
CA PRO A 99 -28.18 12.61 -5.90
C PRO A 99 -27.73 12.88 -4.45
N GLY A 100 -28.33 12.17 -3.49
CA GLY A 100 -28.09 12.30 -2.05
C GLY A 100 -26.86 11.54 -1.53
N HIS A 101 -26.26 10.67 -2.32
CA HIS A 101 -25.08 9.91 -1.91
C HIS A 101 -23.82 10.79 -1.85
N GLU A 102 -22.85 10.36 -1.04
CA GLU A 102 -21.53 11.02 -0.91
C GLU A 102 -20.69 10.75 -2.16
N TYR A 103 -20.52 9.46 -2.51
CA TYR A 103 -19.79 9.01 -3.71
C TYR A 103 -20.15 7.56 -4.06
N MET A 104 -20.01 7.17 -5.33
CA MET A 104 -20.25 5.80 -5.77
C MET A 104 -19.04 5.20 -6.49
N LEU A 105 -18.63 4.00 -6.09
CA LEU A 105 -17.70 3.16 -6.83
C LEU A 105 -18.49 2.08 -7.57
N ILE A 106 -18.29 1.95 -8.88
CA ILE A 106 -18.73 0.78 -9.65
C ILE A 106 -17.50 -0.03 -10.10
N ASP A 107 -17.25 -1.11 -9.39
CA ASP A 107 -16.18 -2.06 -9.66
C ASP A 107 -16.66 -3.20 -10.57
N VAL A 108 -16.88 -2.85 -11.84
CA VAL A 108 -17.36 -3.75 -12.88
C VAL A 108 -16.61 -3.48 -14.18
N ARG A 109 -16.24 -4.55 -14.89
CA ARG A 109 -15.58 -4.45 -16.20
C ARG A 109 -16.58 -4.18 -17.31
N PHE A 110 -16.34 -3.10 -18.06
CA PHE A 110 -17.18 -2.65 -19.18
C PHE A 110 -16.42 -2.66 -20.51
N TYR A 111 -15.84 -3.80 -20.89
CA TYR A 111 -15.03 -3.92 -22.12
C TYR A 111 -15.85 -4.35 -23.33
N ASP A 112 -16.83 -5.23 -23.11
CA ASP A 112 -17.64 -5.81 -24.16
C ASP A 112 -18.96 -5.05 -24.32
N PRO A 113 -19.31 -4.64 -25.57
CA PRO A 113 -20.57 -3.97 -25.84
C PRO A 113 -21.76 -4.93 -25.69
N ALA A 114 -22.86 -4.42 -25.16
CA ALA A 114 -24.11 -5.16 -24.99
C ALA A 114 -25.30 -4.42 -25.64
N PRO A 115 -26.32 -5.14 -26.14
CA PRO A 115 -27.53 -4.51 -26.68
C PRO A 115 -28.28 -3.60 -25.69
N THR A 116 -28.06 -3.81 -24.39
CA THR A 116 -28.71 -3.15 -23.26
C THR A 116 -27.96 -1.93 -22.73
N ASP A 117 -26.86 -1.53 -23.38
CA ASP A 117 -25.95 -0.45 -22.92
C ASP A 117 -26.55 0.95 -22.92
N SER A 118 -27.59 1.20 -23.73
CA SER A 118 -28.10 2.55 -23.99
C SER A 118 -28.50 3.32 -22.72
N LEU A 119 -29.20 2.67 -21.78
CA LEU A 119 -29.61 3.30 -20.52
C LEU A 119 -28.41 3.60 -19.63
N LEU A 120 -27.53 2.60 -19.43
CA LEU A 120 -26.36 2.75 -18.57
C LEU A 120 -25.41 3.83 -19.09
N SER A 121 -25.14 3.86 -20.41
CA SER A 121 -24.34 4.89 -21.05
C SER A 121 -24.89 6.30 -20.82
N ALA A 122 -26.20 6.48 -20.98
CA ALA A 122 -26.85 7.77 -20.79
C ALA A 122 -26.78 8.26 -19.34
N GLU A 123 -26.85 7.35 -18.37
CA GLU A 123 -26.84 7.70 -16.95
C GLU A 123 -25.42 7.87 -16.38
N LEU A 124 -24.46 7.03 -16.79
CA LEU A 124 -23.05 7.19 -16.40
C LEU A 124 -22.47 8.53 -16.88
N LYS A 125 -22.86 8.98 -18.08
CA LYS A 125 -22.41 10.28 -18.62
C LYS A 125 -22.87 11.48 -17.78
N LYS A 126 -23.97 11.35 -17.03
CA LYS A 126 -24.52 12.40 -16.16
C LYS A 126 -23.99 12.34 -14.73
N ALA A 127 -23.40 11.22 -14.33
CA ALA A 127 -23.05 10.94 -12.94
C ALA A 127 -21.76 11.67 -12.53
N GLU A 128 -21.88 12.69 -11.66
CA GLU A 128 -20.72 13.48 -11.20
C GLU A 128 -20.02 12.88 -9.97
N LYS A 129 -20.77 12.25 -9.06
CA LYS A 129 -20.28 11.64 -7.81
C LYS A 129 -20.10 10.13 -7.95
N LEU A 130 -19.39 9.72 -8.99
CA LEU A 130 -19.23 8.32 -9.35
C LEU A 130 -17.86 8.08 -9.98
N VAL A 131 -17.31 6.90 -9.76
CA VAL A 131 -16.16 6.38 -10.51
C VAL A 131 -16.43 4.94 -10.96
N VAL A 132 -16.03 4.65 -12.19
CA VAL A 132 -16.04 3.30 -12.77
C VAL A 132 -14.62 2.75 -12.80
N SER A 133 -14.44 1.52 -12.32
CA SER A 133 -13.15 0.82 -12.40
C SER A 133 -12.73 0.58 -13.85
N TYR A 134 -11.43 0.73 -14.10
CA TYR A 134 -10.76 0.17 -15.28
C TYR A 134 -9.47 -0.52 -14.86
N HIS A 135 -8.92 -1.35 -15.75
CA HIS A 135 -7.71 -2.14 -15.49
C HIS A 135 -6.69 -1.98 -16.62
N LYS A 136 -5.45 -2.35 -16.37
CA LYS A 136 -4.43 -2.44 -17.43
C LYS A 136 -4.57 -3.77 -18.18
N GLY A 137 -4.26 -3.73 -19.47
CA GLY A 137 -4.12 -4.92 -20.30
C GLY A 137 -2.80 -5.65 -20.01
N ALA A 138 -2.60 -6.79 -20.66
CA ALA A 138 -1.35 -7.55 -20.58
C ALA A 138 -0.12 -6.78 -21.10
N ASP A 139 -0.32 -5.70 -21.86
CA ASP A 139 0.73 -4.78 -22.31
C ASP A 139 0.97 -3.60 -21.36
N ASP A 140 0.42 -3.67 -20.13
CA ASP A 140 0.51 -2.67 -19.07
C ASP A 140 -0.09 -1.29 -19.45
N LYS A 141 -0.92 -1.25 -20.51
CA LYS A 141 -1.65 -0.05 -20.91
C LYS A 141 -3.07 -0.05 -20.36
N PRO A 142 -3.65 1.13 -20.09
CA PRO A 142 -5.02 1.23 -19.60
C PRO A 142 -6.01 0.68 -20.63
N HIS A 143 -6.89 -0.22 -20.19
CA HIS A 143 -8.05 -0.70 -20.93
C HIS A 143 -9.29 -0.05 -20.34
N TYR A 144 -9.78 1.01 -20.98
CA TYR A 144 -10.89 1.82 -20.48
C TYR A 144 -12.26 1.16 -20.74
N PRO A 145 -13.28 1.49 -19.93
CA PRO A 145 -14.65 1.08 -20.23
C PRO A 145 -15.14 1.71 -21.54
N ILE A 146 -16.08 1.03 -22.22
CA ILE A 146 -16.73 1.54 -23.44
C ILE A 146 -17.62 2.77 -23.20
N PHE A 147 -17.84 3.13 -21.93
CA PHE A 147 -18.70 4.25 -21.53
C PHE A 147 -17.90 5.52 -21.24
N GLU A 148 -18.42 6.66 -21.69
CA GLU A 148 -17.91 7.98 -21.32
C GLU A 148 -18.34 8.32 -19.88
N CYS A 149 -17.43 8.19 -18.93
CA CYS A 149 -17.67 8.43 -17.51
C CYS A 149 -16.37 8.74 -16.76
N ASN A 150 -16.49 9.10 -15.48
CA ASN A 150 -15.34 9.21 -14.59
C ASN A 150 -14.78 7.81 -14.30
N VAL A 151 -13.48 7.63 -14.49
CA VAL A 151 -12.83 6.32 -14.39
C VAL A 151 -11.63 6.37 -13.45
N GLY A 152 -11.34 5.24 -12.80
CA GLY A 152 -10.19 5.07 -11.92
C GLY A 152 -9.53 3.70 -12.13
N LEU A 153 -8.19 3.66 -12.01
CA LEU A 153 -7.46 2.41 -12.13
C LEU A 153 -7.65 1.55 -10.88
N SER A 154 -8.17 0.34 -11.06
CA SER A 154 -8.44 -0.60 -9.96
C SER A 154 -7.45 -1.76 -9.89
N ASP A 155 -6.35 -1.67 -10.64
CA ASP A 155 -5.28 -2.67 -10.56
C ASP A 155 -4.54 -2.58 -9.25
N MET A 156 -4.34 -3.76 -8.67
CA MET A 156 -3.57 -3.96 -7.45
C MET A 156 -2.24 -4.58 -7.84
N GLU A 157 -1.16 -4.09 -7.25
CA GLU A 157 0.15 -4.69 -7.45
C GLU A 157 0.30 -5.85 -6.48
N SER A 158 0.21 -7.08 -7.01
CA SER A 158 0.49 -8.26 -6.22
C SER A 158 1.98 -8.41 -5.97
N GLN A 159 2.34 -8.83 -4.76
CA GLN A 159 3.71 -9.08 -4.37
C GLN A 159 3.92 -10.57 -4.19
N VAL A 160 4.89 -11.10 -4.93
CA VAL A 160 5.25 -12.51 -4.87
C VAL A 160 5.95 -12.79 -3.53
N ARG A 161 5.32 -13.58 -2.65
CA ARG A 161 5.98 -14.16 -1.49
C ARG A 161 6.63 -15.46 -1.95
N SER A 162 7.95 -15.59 -1.83
CA SER A 162 8.73 -16.77 -2.30
C SER A 162 7.96 -18.09 -2.15
N ASN A 163 7.56 -18.70 -3.27
CA ASN A 163 6.84 -19.99 -3.41
C ASN A 163 5.42 -20.07 -2.81
N ILE A 164 4.78 -18.95 -2.47
CA ILE A 164 3.38 -18.87 -2.01
C ILE A 164 2.64 -17.84 -2.88
N ASP A 165 1.32 -18.01 -2.97
CA ASP A 165 0.41 -17.14 -3.69
C ASP A 165 0.68 -15.63 -3.46
N ASP A 166 0.39 -14.87 -4.51
CA ASP A 166 0.43 -13.41 -4.58
C ASP A 166 -0.36 -12.75 -3.44
N ILE A 167 0.29 -11.88 -2.65
CA ILE A 167 -0.36 -11.12 -1.57
C ILE A 167 -0.40 -9.63 -1.94
N ILE A 168 -1.53 -9.00 -1.65
CA ILE A 168 -1.70 -7.55 -1.77
C ILE A 168 -1.42 -6.90 -0.41
N LEU A 169 -0.36 -6.11 -0.36
CA LEU A 169 0.10 -5.42 0.87
C LEU A 169 0.20 -3.90 0.68
N LYS A 170 0.91 -3.48 -0.36
CA LYS A 170 1.09 -2.06 -0.69
C LYS A 170 0.13 -1.66 -1.80
N TYR A 171 -0.25 -0.39 -1.78
CA TYR A 171 -1.09 0.21 -2.81
C TYR A 171 -0.42 1.47 -3.36
N ASN A 172 -0.52 1.66 -4.67
CA ASN A 172 0.01 2.84 -5.36
C ASN A 172 -1.11 3.85 -5.65
N ILE A 173 -0.84 5.13 -5.39
CA ILE A 173 -1.75 6.24 -5.65
C ILE A 173 -1.80 6.56 -7.15
N ILE A 174 -0.62 6.60 -7.77
CA ILE A 174 -0.41 6.75 -9.20
C ILE A 174 0.40 5.56 -9.71
N GLN A 175 -0.04 4.98 -10.83
CA GLN A 175 0.71 3.96 -11.56
C GLN A 175 1.14 4.49 -12.94
N ASN A 176 2.23 3.97 -13.50
CA ASN A 176 2.75 4.36 -14.82
C ASN A 176 2.83 5.88 -15.02
N ASP A 177 3.35 6.57 -14.00
CA ASP A 177 3.57 8.02 -13.88
C ASP A 177 2.31 8.92 -13.96
N SER A 178 1.16 8.40 -14.38
CA SER A 178 0.00 9.22 -14.73
C SER A 178 -1.37 8.60 -14.46
N LEU A 179 -1.46 7.28 -14.26
CA LEU A 179 -2.73 6.59 -14.08
C LEU A 179 -3.17 6.73 -12.62
N LYS A 180 -4.21 7.53 -12.38
CA LYS A 180 -4.82 7.68 -11.06
C LYS A 180 -5.59 6.42 -10.69
N THR A 181 -5.34 5.92 -9.49
CA THR A 181 -6.10 4.78 -8.98
C THR A 181 -7.48 5.18 -8.49
N THR A 182 -8.41 4.22 -8.52
CA THR A 182 -9.79 4.38 -8.06
C THR A 182 -9.89 5.00 -6.67
N PRO A 183 -9.11 4.55 -5.66
CA PRO A 183 -9.10 5.18 -4.34
C PRO A 183 -8.73 6.66 -4.35
N LEU A 184 -7.76 7.06 -5.19
CA LEU A 184 -7.41 8.47 -5.34
C LEU A 184 -8.56 9.24 -5.99
N VAL A 185 -9.18 8.72 -7.05
CA VAL A 185 -10.29 9.39 -7.72
C VAL A 185 -11.47 9.60 -6.76
N ILE A 186 -11.79 8.62 -5.91
CA ILE A 186 -12.79 8.75 -4.85
C ILE A 186 -12.39 9.88 -3.88
N TYR A 187 -11.14 9.87 -3.40
CA TYR A 187 -10.63 10.89 -2.49
C TYR A 187 -10.72 12.30 -3.08
N GLU A 188 -10.26 12.50 -4.31
CA GLU A 188 -10.35 13.79 -5.01
C GLU A 188 -11.82 14.20 -5.24
N GLY A 189 -12.68 13.23 -5.54
CA GLY A 189 -14.11 13.41 -5.75
C GLY A 189 -14.86 13.89 -4.50
N ILE A 190 -14.55 13.33 -3.34
CA ILE A 190 -15.16 13.66 -2.05
C ILE A 190 -14.57 14.96 -1.48
N HIS A 191 -13.24 15.04 -1.36
CA HIS A 191 -12.59 16.15 -0.68
C HIS A 191 -12.36 17.38 -1.57
N LYS A 192 -12.55 17.25 -2.90
CA LYS A 192 -12.30 18.30 -3.90
C LYS A 192 -10.86 18.81 -3.88
N LYS A 193 -9.91 17.93 -3.57
CA LYS A 193 -8.47 18.22 -3.51
C LYS A 193 -7.71 17.26 -4.39
N GLY A 194 -6.89 17.81 -5.29
CA GLY A 194 -6.13 17.02 -6.24
C GLY A 194 -4.78 16.55 -5.69
N TYR A 195 -4.32 15.42 -6.19
CA TYR A 195 -2.93 14.96 -6.05
C TYR A 195 -2.01 15.70 -7.02
N GLN A 196 -0.83 16.08 -6.54
CA GLN A 196 0.24 16.62 -7.36
C GLN A 196 1.47 15.73 -7.25
N SER A 197 1.90 15.13 -8.35
CA SER A 197 3.12 14.34 -8.40
C SER A 197 4.35 15.22 -8.12
N GLY A 198 5.26 14.71 -7.29
CA GLY A 198 6.60 15.28 -7.15
C GLY A 198 7.67 14.21 -7.36
N LEU A 199 8.93 14.62 -7.40
CA LEU A 199 10.06 13.74 -7.72
C LEU A 199 10.24 12.60 -6.70
N VAL A 200 9.99 12.92 -5.43
CA VAL A 200 10.23 12.02 -4.30
C VAL A 200 8.97 11.86 -3.45
N PHE A 201 8.25 12.95 -3.26
CA PHE A 201 6.97 12.99 -2.56
C PHE A 201 5.92 13.64 -3.44
N GLY A 202 4.71 13.11 -3.41
CA GLY A 202 3.55 13.82 -3.90
C GLY A 202 3.06 14.85 -2.89
N ASN A 203 2.15 15.72 -3.34
CA ASN A 203 1.34 16.55 -2.47
C ASN A 203 -0.12 16.11 -2.58
N LEU A 204 -0.74 15.78 -1.45
CA LEU A 204 -2.17 15.50 -1.36
C LEU A 204 -2.73 16.31 -0.20
N ASP A 205 -3.66 17.21 -0.51
CA ASP A 205 -4.24 18.11 0.49
C ASP A 205 -3.18 18.89 1.30
N GLY A 206 -2.18 19.47 0.62
CA GLY A 206 -1.11 20.22 1.29
C GLY A 206 -0.12 19.35 2.09
N ASN A 207 -0.38 18.05 2.23
CA ASN A 207 0.49 17.11 2.93
C ASN A 207 1.48 16.46 1.96
N MET A 208 2.68 16.21 2.47
CA MET A 208 3.72 15.45 1.77
C MET A 208 3.38 13.97 1.87
N VAL A 209 3.20 13.30 0.73
CA VAL A 209 2.75 11.91 0.68
C VAL A 209 3.68 11.02 -0.14
N LEU A 210 3.76 9.75 0.25
CA LEU A 210 4.33 8.68 -0.56
C LEU A 210 3.34 8.24 -1.63
N ASN A 211 3.84 7.88 -2.81
CA ASN A 211 3.03 7.25 -3.85
C ASN A 211 2.56 5.85 -3.43
N THR A 212 3.36 5.16 -2.62
CA THR A 212 3.14 3.79 -2.18
C THR A 212 2.97 3.73 -0.67
N PHE A 213 1.98 2.99 -0.18
CA PHE A 213 1.74 2.84 1.26
C PHE A 213 1.17 1.46 1.58
N VAL A 214 1.34 1.02 2.83
CA VAL A 214 0.75 -0.23 3.35
C VAL A 214 -0.68 0.06 3.79
N MET A 215 -1.63 -0.76 3.31
CA MET A 215 -3.04 -0.62 3.68
C MET A 215 -3.33 -1.23 5.05
N ASP A 216 -4.17 -0.58 5.86
CA ASP A 216 -4.97 -1.32 6.85
C ASP A 216 -6.24 -1.82 6.16
N TYR A 217 -6.55 -3.07 6.39
CA TYR A 217 -7.84 -3.65 6.04
C TYR A 217 -8.84 -3.43 7.19
N LEU A 218 -9.39 -2.21 7.24
CA LEU A 218 -10.34 -1.75 8.26
C LEU A 218 -11.74 -2.34 8.08
N ILE A 219 -12.16 -2.58 6.83
CA ILE A 219 -13.42 -3.26 6.49
C ILE A 219 -13.08 -4.48 5.65
N TRP A 220 -13.32 -5.66 6.18
CA TRP A 220 -13.02 -6.94 5.53
C TRP A 220 -14.23 -7.87 5.52
N ASP A 221 -14.13 -8.99 4.82
CA ASP A 221 -15.19 -9.98 4.66
C ASP A 221 -15.90 -10.36 5.97
N TYR A 222 -15.16 -10.49 7.07
CA TYR A 222 -15.76 -10.77 8.38
C TYR A 222 -16.78 -9.71 8.80
N ASP A 223 -16.48 -8.44 8.58
CA ASP A 223 -17.37 -7.35 8.95
C ASP A 223 -18.64 -7.34 8.09
N LEU A 224 -18.54 -7.73 6.82
CA LEU A 224 -19.64 -7.68 5.86
C LEU A 224 -20.57 -8.90 6.00
N PHE A 225 -20.02 -10.11 6.04
CA PHE A 225 -20.81 -11.34 5.93
C PHE A 225 -21.09 -12.01 7.27
N GLN A 226 -20.12 -12.00 8.20
CA GLN A 226 -20.26 -12.70 9.48
C GLN A 226 -20.82 -11.77 10.57
N ALA A 227 -20.17 -10.63 10.80
CA ALA A 227 -20.62 -9.64 11.78
C ALA A 227 -21.82 -8.82 11.30
N LYS A 228 -22.02 -8.72 9.97
CA LYS A 228 -23.07 -7.92 9.33
C LYS A 228 -23.08 -6.49 9.86
N ALA A 229 -21.89 -5.91 10.00
CA ALA A 229 -21.67 -4.61 10.60
C ALA A 229 -22.08 -3.46 9.66
N TYR A 230 -22.14 -3.70 8.35
CA TYR A 230 -22.46 -2.70 7.33
C TYR A 230 -23.67 -3.11 6.49
N ASN A 231 -24.27 -2.11 5.84
CA ASN A 231 -25.41 -2.33 4.96
C ASN A 231 -24.96 -3.02 3.68
N TYR A 232 -25.44 -4.24 3.46
CA TYR A 232 -25.12 -5.05 2.30
C TYR A 232 -26.41 -5.46 1.60
N TYR A 233 -26.48 -5.23 0.29
CA TYR A 233 -27.67 -5.43 -0.51
C TYR A 233 -27.35 -6.20 -1.79
N GLN A 234 -28.24 -7.08 -2.21
CA GLN A 234 -28.21 -7.63 -3.56
C GLN A 234 -28.86 -6.63 -4.51
N LEU A 235 -28.24 -6.34 -5.67
CA LEU A 235 -28.76 -5.33 -6.60
C LEU A 235 -30.19 -5.65 -7.06
N GLY A 236 -30.50 -6.93 -7.37
CA GLY A 236 -31.85 -7.34 -7.76
C GLY A 236 -32.90 -7.00 -6.68
N GLU A 237 -32.57 -7.18 -5.40
CA GLU A 237 -33.47 -6.84 -4.29
C GLU A 237 -33.70 -5.34 -4.19
N LEU A 238 -32.66 -4.52 -4.32
CA LEU A 238 -32.78 -3.06 -4.33
C LEU A 238 -33.67 -2.56 -5.46
N LEU A 239 -33.49 -3.10 -6.66
CA LEU A 239 -34.30 -2.70 -7.81
C LEU A 239 -35.77 -3.10 -7.65
N MET A 240 -36.06 -4.26 -7.07
CA MET A 240 -37.43 -4.64 -6.73
C MET A 240 -38.04 -3.68 -5.72
N LEU A 241 -37.31 -3.32 -4.66
CA LEU A 241 -37.78 -2.36 -3.66
C LEU A 241 -38.06 -0.99 -4.27
N GLU A 242 -37.18 -0.49 -5.14
CA GLU A 242 -37.38 0.76 -5.87
C GLU A 242 -38.61 0.73 -6.79
N GLU A 243 -38.90 -0.42 -7.42
CA GLU A 243 -40.11 -0.59 -8.24
C GLU A 243 -41.41 -0.56 -7.40
N PHE A 244 -41.39 -1.10 -6.18
CA PHE A 244 -42.54 -1.08 -5.26
C PHE A 244 -42.70 0.26 -4.52
N SER A 245 -41.58 0.90 -4.19
CA SER A 245 -41.51 2.13 -3.40
C SER A 245 -40.44 3.05 -4.01
N PRO A 246 -40.80 3.87 -5.02
CA PRO A 246 -39.85 4.79 -5.65
C PRO A 246 -39.22 5.74 -4.63
N GLY A 247 -37.89 5.89 -4.68
CA GLY A 247 -37.10 6.66 -3.74
C GLY A 247 -36.38 5.83 -2.66
N THR A 248 -36.66 4.53 -2.54
CA THR A 248 -35.99 3.67 -1.55
C THR A 248 -34.48 3.61 -1.74
N ILE A 249 -33.98 3.57 -2.98
CA ILE A 249 -32.54 3.60 -3.25
C ILE A 249 -31.92 4.92 -2.75
N ALA A 250 -32.63 6.04 -2.93
CA ALA A 250 -32.16 7.34 -2.46
C ALA A 250 -32.05 7.37 -0.93
N GLU A 251 -33.08 6.91 -0.22
CA GLU A 251 -33.08 6.81 1.24
C GLU A 251 -31.96 5.89 1.77
N TYR A 252 -31.68 4.80 1.06
CA TYR A 252 -30.63 3.86 1.49
C TYR A 252 -29.22 4.36 1.21
N PHE A 253 -29.04 5.29 0.27
CA PHE A 253 -27.73 5.79 -0.13
C PHE A 253 -27.45 7.22 0.33
N GLU A 254 -28.41 7.88 0.99
CA GLU A 254 -28.26 9.26 1.49
C GLU A 254 -27.04 9.38 2.43
N ASP A 255 -26.16 10.33 2.13
CA ASP A 255 -24.89 10.60 2.81
C ASP A 255 -23.92 9.40 2.91
N ARG A 256 -24.04 8.43 1.99
CA ARG A 256 -23.20 7.23 1.96
C ARG A 256 -22.23 7.19 0.79
N ILE A 257 -21.08 6.55 1.04
CA ILE A 257 -20.21 6.01 0.01
C ILE A 257 -20.77 4.64 -0.38
N VAL A 258 -21.18 4.51 -1.64
CA VAL A 258 -21.79 3.30 -2.19
C VAL A 258 -20.75 2.50 -2.97
N ILE A 259 -20.52 1.26 -2.57
CA ILE A 259 -19.57 0.35 -3.23
C ILE A 259 -20.36 -0.72 -3.96
N VAL A 260 -20.32 -0.68 -5.30
CA VAL A 260 -20.99 -1.63 -6.19
C VAL A 260 -19.92 -2.55 -6.79
N GLY A 261 -20.04 -3.86 -6.60
CA GLY A 261 -19.03 -4.80 -7.07
C GLY A 261 -19.42 -6.25 -6.88
N ASP A 262 -18.52 -7.15 -7.26
CA ASP A 262 -18.67 -8.60 -7.04
C ASP A 262 -18.13 -8.96 -5.65
N PHE A 263 -19.04 -9.38 -4.75
CA PHE A 263 -18.74 -9.74 -3.36
C PHE A 263 -18.94 -11.25 -3.10
N GLU A 264 -18.75 -12.06 -4.14
CA GLU A 264 -18.78 -13.52 -4.05
C GLU A 264 -17.48 -14.07 -4.69
N ASP A 265 -17.53 -15.16 -5.46
CA ASP A 265 -16.30 -15.92 -5.74
C ASP A 265 -15.37 -15.37 -6.85
N THR A 266 -15.78 -14.41 -7.67
CA THR A 266 -15.05 -14.12 -8.92
C THR A 266 -13.93 -13.09 -8.81
N ASP A 267 -13.88 -12.30 -7.73
CA ASP A 267 -12.92 -11.22 -7.53
C ASP A 267 -12.22 -11.32 -6.15
N MET A 268 -11.75 -12.52 -5.83
CA MET A 268 -11.06 -12.82 -4.57
C MET A 268 -9.55 -12.66 -4.69
N HIS A 269 -8.95 -11.94 -3.75
CA HIS A 269 -7.50 -11.72 -3.67
C HIS A 269 -6.97 -12.05 -2.28
N LYS A 270 -5.71 -12.47 -2.19
CA LYS A 270 -5.07 -12.73 -0.89
C LYS A 270 -4.46 -11.47 -0.31
N THR A 271 -4.73 -11.26 0.98
CA THR A 271 -4.27 -10.11 1.75
C THR A 271 -3.62 -10.55 3.06
N SER A 272 -3.02 -9.62 3.79
CA SER A 272 -2.49 -9.88 5.15
C SER A 272 -3.56 -10.29 6.17
N LYS A 273 -4.83 -10.11 5.85
CA LYS A 273 -5.98 -10.47 6.68
C LYS A 273 -6.74 -11.71 6.15
N GLY A 274 -6.26 -12.36 5.10
CA GLY A 274 -6.92 -13.49 4.44
C GLY A 274 -7.40 -13.16 3.03
N GLU A 275 -8.29 -13.99 2.48
CA GLU A 275 -8.90 -13.73 1.19
C GLU A 275 -9.92 -12.58 1.30
N MET A 276 -9.97 -11.70 0.31
CA MET A 276 -10.81 -10.51 0.31
C MET A 276 -11.27 -10.15 -1.11
N HIS A 277 -12.50 -9.66 -1.21
CA HIS A 277 -13.09 -9.18 -2.45
C HIS A 277 -12.42 -7.88 -2.94
N GLY A 278 -12.16 -7.77 -4.24
CA GLY A 278 -11.55 -6.60 -4.87
C GLY A 278 -12.18 -5.25 -4.50
N PRO A 279 -13.52 -5.10 -4.48
CA PRO A 279 -14.17 -3.85 -4.09
C PRO A 279 -13.84 -3.42 -2.65
N LEU A 280 -13.64 -4.39 -1.74
CA LEU A 280 -13.23 -4.09 -0.35
C LEU A 280 -11.78 -3.63 -0.29
N ILE A 281 -10.89 -4.18 -1.12
CA ILE A 281 -9.50 -3.73 -1.17
C ILE A 281 -9.43 -2.28 -1.66
N LEU A 282 -10.19 -1.93 -2.70
CA LEU A 282 -10.30 -0.54 -3.19
C LEU A 282 -10.84 0.40 -2.10
N LEU A 283 -11.86 -0.02 -1.36
CA LEU A 283 -12.39 0.75 -0.24
C LEU A 283 -11.34 0.96 0.85
N ASN A 284 -10.60 -0.08 1.24
CA ASN A 284 -9.56 0.04 2.27
C ASN A 284 -8.38 0.90 1.84
N ALA A 285 -7.99 0.84 0.56
CA ALA A 285 -7.02 1.77 -0.01
C ALA A 285 -7.51 3.23 0.12
N PHE A 286 -8.80 3.49 -0.16
CA PHE A 286 -9.39 4.82 0.03
C PHE A 286 -9.38 5.24 1.51
N LEU A 287 -9.80 4.36 2.42
CA LEU A 287 -9.79 4.63 3.86
C LEU A 287 -8.39 4.93 4.40
N ALA A 288 -7.38 4.23 3.89
CA ALA A 288 -5.99 4.46 4.25
C ALA A 288 -5.50 5.84 3.76
N LEU A 289 -5.92 6.28 2.56
CA LEU A 289 -5.67 7.65 2.08
C LEU A 289 -6.37 8.70 2.94
N GLU A 290 -7.63 8.46 3.30
CA GLU A 290 -8.41 9.36 4.16
C GLU A 290 -7.76 9.53 5.55
N ARG A 291 -7.16 8.46 6.09
CA ARG A 291 -6.41 8.49 7.35
C ARG A 291 -4.98 9.02 7.24
N GLY A 292 -4.52 9.33 6.02
CA GLY A 292 -3.18 9.83 5.79
C GLY A 292 -2.08 8.79 6.06
N TYR A 293 -2.33 7.50 5.83
CA TYR A 293 -1.32 6.45 6.01
C TYR A 293 -0.14 6.57 5.04
N ASN A 294 -0.31 7.34 3.97
CA ASN A 294 0.71 7.73 3.02
C ASN A 294 1.43 9.04 3.40
N VAL A 295 1.01 9.75 4.46
CA VAL A 295 1.56 11.07 4.83
C VAL A 295 2.90 10.94 5.56
N ILE A 296 3.90 11.66 5.08
CA ILE A 296 5.18 11.83 5.75
C ILE A 296 5.16 13.12 6.56
N SER A 297 5.09 12.96 7.87
CA SER A 297 5.19 14.08 8.79
C SER A 297 6.65 14.51 9.02
N TRP A 298 6.85 15.78 9.38
CA TRP A 298 8.16 16.25 9.85
C TRP A 298 8.63 15.51 11.10
N GLY A 299 7.69 15.09 11.96
CA GLY A 299 7.99 14.27 13.13
C GLY A 299 8.62 12.93 12.76
N PHE A 300 8.12 12.30 11.69
CA PHE A 300 8.70 11.06 11.17
C PHE A 300 10.12 11.27 10.65
N LEU A 301 10.38 12.34 9.89
CA LEU A 301 11.72 12.65 9.38
C LEU A 301 12.72 12.93 10.52
N ILE A 302 12.31 13.65 11.57
CA ILE A 302 13.14 13.89 12.76
C ILE A 302 13.43 12.57 13.48
N PHE A 303 12.42 11.71 13.62
CA PHE A 303 12.57 10.38 14.22
C PHE A 303 13.57 9.52 13.44
N LEU A 304 13.43 9.46 12.10
CA LEU A 304 14.38 8.74 11.25
C LEU A 304 15.79 9.32 11.37
N PHE A 305 15.93 10.65 11.37
CA PHE A 305 17.23 11.28 11.53
C PHE A 305 17.88 10.91 12.87
N ALA A 306 17.14 10.98 13.98
CA ALA A 306 17.66 10.62 15.29
C ALA A 306 18.09 9.14 15.35
N SER A 307 17.24 8.24 14.88
CA SER A 307 17.52 6.79 14.83
C SER A 307 18.73 6.49 13.94
N PHE A 308 18.74 7.00 12.70
CA PHE A 308 19.83 6.77 11.77
C PHE A 308 21.12 7.46 12.21
N PHE A 309 21.07 8.60 12.88
CA PHE A 309 22.24 9.24 13.46
C PHE A 309 22.86 8.36 14.56
N ILE A 310 22.05 7.82 15.47
CA ILE A 310 22.52 6.95 16.56
C ILE A 310 23.22 5.71 15.97
N ILE A 311 22.59 5.04 15.01
CA ILE A 311 23.14 3.81 14.44
C ILE A 311 24.37 4.08 13.56
N SER A 312 24.36 5.20 12.83
CA SER A 312 25.52 5.66 12.04
C SER A 312 26.69 6.04 12.94
N TYR A 313 26.41 6.62 14.12
CA TYR A 313 27.46 6.94 15.09
C TYR A 313 28.12 5.68 15.64
N LYS A 314 27.35 4.64 15.96
CA LYS A 314 27.90 3.33 16.33
C LYS A 314 28.74 2.75 15.19
N ALA A 315 28.15 2.57 14.02
CA ALA A 315 28.79 1.84 12.91
C ALA A 315 30.09 2.47 12.42
N LEU A 316 30.21 3.81 12.51
CA LEU A 316 31.41 4.52 12.07
C LEU A 316 32.47 4.63 13.19
N THR A 317 32.12 4.37 14.46
CA THR A 317 33.04 4.55 15.60
C THR A 317 33.69 3.22 15.99
N ILE A 318 34.96 3.06 15.62
CA ILE A 318 35.73 1.81 15.73
C ILE A 318 35.90 1.28 17.18
N LYS A 319 35.88 2.18 18.16
CA LYS A 319 35.98 1.84 19.60
C LYS A 319 34.67 2.15 20.33
N ASP A 320 33.54 1.74 19.77
CA ASP A 320 32.27 2.05 20.41
C ASP A 320 32.13 1.31 21.77
N PRO A 321 31.45 1.91 22.76
CA PRO A 321 31.30 1.32 24.09
C PRO A 321 30.50 0.01 24.11
N VAL A 322 29.58 -0.18 23.15
CA VAL A 322 28.66 -1.33 23.10
C VAL A 322 29.41 -2.57 22.62
N THR A 323 30.19 -2.46 21.55
CA THR A 323 31.05 -3.54 21.05
C THR A 323 32.11 -3.92 22.07
N ASN A 324 32.71 -2.93 22.75
CA ASN A 324 33.65 -3.20 23.86
C ASN A 324 32.99 -3.91 25.05
N TYR A 325 31.74 -3.57 25.38
CA TYR A 325 30.99 -4.25 26.42
C TYR A 325 30.62 -5.69 26.03
N LEU A 326 30.18 -5.92 24.79
CA LEU A 326 29.85 -7.25 24.25
C LEU A 326 31.09 -8.15 24.21
N ARG A 327 32.22 -7.65 23.67
CA ARG A 327 33.51 -8.39 23.64
C ARG A 327 33.99 -8.79 25.05
N ARG A 328 33.71 -8.00 26.08
CA ARG A 328 34.02 -8.35 27.48
C ARG A 328 33.16 -9.47 28.05
N LYS A 329 31.89 -9.58 27.63
CA LYS A 329 30.95 -10.59 28.14
C LYS A 329 30.94 -11.88 27.33
N LEU A 330 31.26 -11.82 26.05
CA LEU A 330 31.38 -12.96 25.14
C LEU A 330 32.79 -13.02 24.56
N PRO A 331 33.79 -13.41 25.37
CA PRO A 331 35.14 -13.65 24.87
C PRO A 331 35.10 -14.93 24.02
N SER A 332 34.89 -14.76 22.72
CA SER A 332 35.02 -15.84 21.77
C SER A 332 35.89 -15.39 20.62
N ASP A 333 37.05 -16.03 20.47
CA ASP A 333 38.01 -15.80 19.37
C ASP A 333 37.47 -16.25 17.99
N HIS A 334 36.20 -16.67 17.92
CA HIS A 334 35.57 -17.11 16.69
C HIS A 334 34.87 -15.94 15.99
N PHE A 335 35.46 -15.52 14.87
CA PHE A 335 34.91 -14.57 13.90
C PHE A 335 33.38 -14.71 13.64
N MET A 336 32.87 -15.95 13.57
CA MET A 336 31.44 -16.22 13.32
C MET A 336 30.52 -15.74 14.45
N ILE A 337 30.97 -15.80 15.71
CA ILE A 337 30.17 -15.39 16.86
C ILE A 337 30.11 -13.86 16.94
N GLU A 338 31.25 -13.19 16.69
CA GLU A 338 31.30 -11.74 16.59
C GLU A 338 30.40 -11.23 15.46
N MET A 339 30.53 -11.83 14.26
CA MET A 339 29.70 -11.51 13.11
C MET A 339 28.20 -11.68 13.40
N ALA A 340 27.81 -12.78 14.04
CA ALA A 340 26.42 -13.04 14.39
C ALA A 340 25.90 -12.02 15.43
N SER A 341 26.74 -11.62 16.40
CA SER A 341 26.34 -10.67 17.44
C SER A 341 26.11 -9.26 16.91
N ASP A 342 26.95 -8.78 15.99
CA ASP A 342 26.80 -7.48 15.34
C ASP A 342 25.54 -7.46 14.46
N ALA A 343 25.37 -8.48 13.63
CA ALA A 343 24.20 -8.60 12.77
C ALA A 343 22.89 -8.66 13.58
N LEU A 344 22.87 -9.44 14.66
CA LEU A 344 21.72 -9.53 15.55
C LEU A 344 21.41 -8.19 16.24
N PHE A 345 22.44 -7.43 16.63
CA PHE A 345 22.25 -6.09 17.20
C PHE A 345 21.54 -5.16 16.22
N TYR A 346 21.99 -5.10 14.96
CA TYR A 346 21.36 -4.24 13.95
C TYR A 346 19.93 -4.68 13.64
N LEU A 347 19.68 -5.99 13.52
CA LEU A 347 18.34 -6.52 13.34
C LEU A 347 17.41 -6.13 14.49
N ALA A 348 17.85 -6.33 15.75
CA ALA A 348 17.08 -5.96 16.92
C ALA A 348 16.82 -4.45 16.99
N TYR A 349 17.84 -3.63 16.69
CA TYR A 349 17.72 -2.19 16.64
C TYR A 349 16.67 -1.73 15.62
N PHE A 350 16.79 -2.17 14.36
CA PHE A 350 15.83 -1.78 13.32
C PHE A 350 14.44 -2.38 13.53
N ALA A 351 14.32 -3.55 14.19
CA ALA A 351 13.02 -4.07 14.60
C ALA A 351 12.33 -3.13 15.59
N ILE A 352 13.03 -2.64 16.62
CA ILE A 352 12.49 -1.67 17.58
C ILE A 352 12.12 -0.35 16.88
N VAL A 353 13.01 0.17 16.02
CA VAL A 353 12.75 1.41 15.28
C VAL A 353 11.53 1.24 14.36
N SER A 354 11.39 0.10 13.69
CA SER A 354 10.25 -0.21 12.83
C SER A 354 8.94 -0.33 13.62
N ILE A 355 8.95 -0.97 14.79
CA ILE A 355 7.78 -1.02 15.69
C ILE A 355 7.36 0.38 16.13
N ILE A 356 8.30 1.21 16.59
CA ILE A 356 8.00 2.60 17.00
C ILE A 356 7.48 3.40 15.79
N SER A 357 8.10 3.24 14.63
CA SER A 357 7.70 3.88 13.39
C SER A 357 6.25 3.55 13.03
N TYR A 358 5.89 2.27 13.08
CA TYR A 358 4.54 1.81 12.80
C TYR A 358 3.52 2.32 13.83
N MET A 359 3.87 2.27 15.12
CA MET A 359 2.95 2.69 16.19
C MET A 359 2.67 4.20 16.18
N LEU A 360 3.65 5.03 15.81
CA LEU A 360 3.51 6.49 15.85
C LEU A 360 3.15 7.11 14.49
N PHE A 361 3.59 6.50 13.39
CA PHE A 361 3.48 7.07 12.05
C PHE A 361 2.83 6.13 11.03
N ASN A 362 2.50 4.89 11.42
CA ASN A 362 1.91 3.87 10.54
C ASN A 362 2.77 3.55 9.29
N ILE A 363 4.09 3.70 9.41
CA ILE A 363 5.06 3.37 8.35
C ILE A 363 5.98 2.25 8.85
N GLN A 364 6.03 1.12 8.17
CA GLN A 364 6.99 0.05 8.48
C GLN A 364 8.33 0.29 7.79
N LEU A 365 9.43 -0.08 8.46
CA LEU A 365 10.78 -0.01 7.90
C LEU A 365 11.29 -1.39 7.51
N THR A 366 12.08 -1.47 6.44
CA THR A 366 12.77 -2.70 6.04
C THR A 366 13.93 -3.03 6.96
N ILE A 367 13.73 -3.99 7.86
CA ILE A 367 14.70 -4.36 8.88
C ILE A 367 15.94 -4.97 8.22
N LEU A 368 15.76 -5.94 7.32
CA LEU A 368 16.87 -6.73 6.78
C LEU A 368 17.83 -5.90 5.91
N ILE A 369 17.29 -5.06 5.01
CA ILE A 369 18.09 -4.21 4.13
C ILE A 369 18.90 -3.20 4.96
N LEU A 370 18.24 -2.51 5.89
CA LEU A 370 18.90 -1.51 6.73
C LEU A 370 19.97 -2.13 7.62
N ALA A 371 19.68 -3.28 8.24
CA ALA A 371 20.63 -3.99 9.09
C ALA A 371 21.86 -4.47 8.29
N THR A 372 21.63 -5.07 7.12
CA THR A 372 22.71 -5.56 6.25
C THR A 372 23.58 -4.41 5.74
N TYR A 373 22.96 -3.31 5.35
CA TYR A 373 23.66 -2.11 4.89
C TYR A 373 24.59 -1.55 5.99
N VAL A 374 24.06 -1.31 7.19
CA VAL A 374 24.86 -0.72 8.27
C VAL A 374 25.97 -1.67 8.72
N TRP A 375 25.69 -2.97 8.79
CA TRP A 375 26.70 -3.98 9.08
C TRP A 375 27.84 -3.96 8.05
N ALA A 376 27.53 -3.87 6.76
CA ALA A 376 28.53 -3.79 5.69
C ALA A 376 29.39 -2.51 5.81
N ILE A 377 28.78 -1.37 6.17
CA ILE A 377 29.50 -0.12 6.41
C ILE A 377 30.45 -0.25 7.60
N GLU A 378 30.01 -0.83 8.71
CA GLU A 378 30.88 -1.05 9.88
C GLU A 378 32.09 -1.92 9.51
N LYS A 379 31.88 -3.04 8.80
CA LYS A 379 32.99 -3.89 8.37
C LYS A 379 33.93 -3.17 7.41
N ALA A 380 33.41 -2.37 6.49
CA ALA A 380 34.24 -1.55 5.61
C ALA A 380 35.09 -0.53 6.39
N VAL A 381 34.53 0.13 7.40
CA VAL A 381 35.26 1.07 8.25
C VAL A 381 36.38 0.38 9.04
N ILE A 382 36.08 -0.77 9.66
CA ILE A 382 37.08 -1.57 10.40
C ILE A 382 38.22 -2.00 9.47
N SER A 383 37.91 -2.54 8.29
CA SER A 383 38.94 -2.96 7.34
C SER A 383 39.79 -1.80 6.83
N ILE A 384 39.22 -0.62 6.61
CA ILE A 384 39.99 0.57 6.20
C ILE A 384 40.94 1.00 7.32
N ASP A 385 40.51 0.97 8.57
CA ASP A 385 41.34 1.34 9.72
C ASP A 385 42.50 0.36 9.94
N GLU A 386 42.23 -0.95 9.87
CA GLU A 386 43.26 -2.00 9.94
C GLU A 386 44.34 -1.79 8.86
N LEU A 387 43.93 -1.50 7.61
CA LEU A 387 44.84 -1.20 6.52
C LEU A 387 45.65 0.09 6.73
N LEU A 388 45.06 1.10 7.39
CA LEU A 388 45.75 2.35 7.73
C LEU A 388 46.77 2.12 8.86
N GLU A 389 46.42 1.34 9.88
CA GLU A 389 47.35 0.97 10.95
C GLU A 389 48.53 0.14 10.42
N GLU A 390 48.28 -0.83 9.55
CA GLU A 390 49.34 -1.64 8.92
C GLU A 390 50.29 -0.77 8.10
N LYS A 391 49.75 0.21 7.34
CA LYS A 391 50.56 1.18 6.59
C LYS A 391 51.38 2.08 7.50
N GLN A 392 50.83 2.51 8.63
CA GLN A 392 51.56 3.32 9.61
C GLN A 392 52.70 2.53 10.26
N LYS A 393 52.42 1.31 10.74
CA LYS A 393 53.44 0.41 11.31
C LYS A 393 54.55 0.08 10.30
N ALA A 394 54.19 -0.16 9.03
CA ALA A 394 55.17 -0.39 7.97
C ALA A 394 56.03 0.85 7.66
N LYS A 395 55.47 2.06 7.80
CA LYS A 395 56.20 3.32 7.61
C LYS A 395 57.15 3.60 8.78
N GLU A 396 56.70 3.35 10.02
CA GLU A 396 57.52 3.47 11.23
C GLU A 396 58.70 2.50 11.20
N LYS A 397 58.46 1.23 10.86
CA LYS A 397 59.52 0.23 10.71
C LYS A 397 60.57 0.62 9.66
N LYS A 398 60.16 1.16 8.50
CA LYS A 398 61.09 1.65 7.48
C LYS A 398 61.91 2.86 7.94
N LEU A 399 61.33 3.72 8.79
CA LEU A 399 62.03 4.87 9.35
C LEU A 399 63.08 4.41 10.37
N GLU A 400 62.74 3.45 11.24
CA GLU A 400 63.68 2.84 12.18
C GLU A 400 64.85 2.16 11.46
N GLU A 401 64.58 1.37 10.42
CA GLU A 401 65.62 0.72 9.59
C GLU A 401 66.54 1.74 8.89
N SER A 402 66.03 2.92 8.51
CA SER A 402 66.84 3.99 7.89
C SER A 402 67.72 4.76 8.88
N ILE A 403 67.34 4.83 10.16
CA ILE A 403 68.13 5.50 11.21
C ILE A 403 69.28 4.60 11.68
N GLU A 404 69.12 3.28 11.64
CA GLU A 404 70.18 2.32 12.03
C GLU A 404 71.27 2.13 10.96
N THR A 405 71.07 2.65 9.74
CA THR A 405 72.00 2.50 8.61
C THR A 405 72.82 3.76 8.29
N GLU A 406 72.57 4.89 8.98
CA GLU A 406 73.42 6.09 9.04
C GLU A 406 74.31 6.08 10.28
#